data_AF-K2FIU1-F1
#
_entry.id   AF-K2FIU1-F1
#
_cell.length_a   1.000
_cell.length_b   1.000
_cell.length_c   1.000
_cell.angle_alpha   90.00
_cell.angle_beta   90.00
_cell.angle_gamma   90.00
#
_symmetry.space_group_name_H-M   'P 1'
#
loop_
_entity.id
_entity.type
_entity.pdbx_description
1 polymer ?
#
loop_
_entity_poly.entity_id
_entity_poly.type
_entity_poly.pdbx_seq_one_letter_code
_entity_poly.pdbx_strand_id
1 'polypeptide(L)' 'MVDEKTVELKTVKIPNPVTVKKFAEILNLSVSAVITELMKNGIMATINEEIDFDTASIIAQDLGYKTEEDLDVVEG' A
#
# COMPACT_ATOMS: atom_id res chain seq x y z
N MET A 1 -16.35 9.77 24.92
CA MET A 1 -15.80 10.34 23.68
C MET A 1 -14.31 10.52 23.92
N VAL A 2 -13.53 9.48 23.62
CA VAL A 2 -12.07 9.49 23.74
C VAL A 2 -11.53 8.79 22.50
N ASP A 3 -11.39 9.53 21.41
CA ASP A 3 -10.68 9.08 20.22
C ASP A 3 -9.18 9.29 20.47
N GLU A 4 -8.61 8.38 21.23
CA GLU A 4 -7.18 8.28 21.48
C GLU A 4 -6.51 7.80 20.18
N LYS A 5 -6.17 8.75 19.28
CA LYS A 5 -5.31 8.47 18.13
C LYS A 5 -3.88 8.25 18.64
N THR A 6 -3.64 7.06 19.17
CA THR A 6 -2.32 6.45 19.23
C THR A 6 -1.68 6.57 17.85
N VAL A 7 -0.45 7.07 17.82
CA VAL A 7 0.43 6.99 16.64
C VAL A 7 0.81 5.52 16.51
N GLU A 8 -0.17 4.69 16.12
CA GLU A 8 0.09 3.34 15.66
C GLU A 8 0.84 3.53 14.35
N LEU A 9 2.12 3.19 14.35
CA LEU A 9 2.85 2.88 13.13
C LEU A 9 2.02 1.78 12.44
N LYS A 10 1.09 2.18 11.57
CA LYS A 10 0.17 1.27 10.88
C LYS A 10 1.00 0.51 9.86
N THR A 11 1.65 -0.54 10.33
CA THR A 11 2.33 -1.47 9.46
C THR A 11 1.27 -2.23 8.70
N VAL A 12 1.21 -2.01 7.39
CA VAL A 12 0.28 -2.70 6.51
C VAL A 12 0.99 -3.87 5.84
N LYS A 13 0.36 -5.03 5.89
CA LYS A 13 0.80 -6.20 5.14
C LYS A 13 0.29 -6.09 3.72
N ILE A 14 1.19 -6.11 2.76
CA ILE A 14 0.85 -6.02 1.35
C ILE A 14 1.23 -7.34 0.69
N PRO A 15 0.26 -8.04 0.06
CA PRO A 15 0.56 -9.25 -0.68
C PRO A 15 1.38 -8.90 -1.94
N ASN A 16 2.25 -9.82 -2.37
CA ASN A 16 2.97 -9.71 -3.62
C ASN A 16 2.47 -10.80 -4.59
N PRO A 17 1.74 -10.48 -5.68
CA PRO A 17 1.34 -9.14 -6.15
C PRO A 17 0.06 -8.58 -5.48
N VAL A 18 -0.16 -7.27 -5.58
CA VAL A 18 -1.38 -6.58 -5.11
C VAL A 18 -1.98 -5.68 -6.18
N THR A 19 -3.30 -5.66 -6.33
CA THR A 19 -3.96 -4.69 -7.22
C THR A 19 -3.99 -3.29 -6.60
N VAL A 20 -3.85 -2.22 -7.39
CA VAL A 20 -3.94 -0.82 -6.91
C VAL A 20 -5.21 -0.57 -6.10
N LYS A 21 -6.35 -1.14 -6.53
CA LYS A 21 -7.60 -1.11 -5.76
C LYS A 21 -7.42 -1.69 -4.35
N LYS A 22 -6.83 -2.89 -4.25
CA LYS A 22 -6.65 -3.61 -2.99
C LYS A 22 -5.63 -2.93 -2.10
N PHE A 23 -4.55 -2.41 -2.67
CA PHE A 23 -3.54 -1.64 -1.97
C PHE A 23 -4.13 -0.36 -1.35
N ALA A 24 -5.00 0.35 -2.09
CA ALA A 24 -5.73 1.48 -1.54
C ALA A 24 -6.68 1.08 -0.39
N GLU A 25 -7.38 -0.05 -0.52
CA GLU A 25 -8.22 -0.59 0.57
C GLU A 25 -7.39 -0.92 1.83
N ILE A 26 -6.20 -1.52 1.65
CA ILE A 26 -5.27 -1.88 2.73
C ILE A 26 -4.77 -0.64 3.48
N LEU A 27 -4.36 0.41 2.73
CA LEU A 27 -3.94 1.68 3.31
C LEU A 27 -5.09 2.53 3.87
N ASN A 28 -6.34 2.11 3.63
CA ASN A 28 -7.54 2.89 3.91
C ASN A 28 -7.52 4.26 3.20
N LEU A 29 -7.00 4.28 1.97
CA LEU A 29 -6.87 5.46 1.13
C LEU A 29 -7.75 5.35 -0.11
N SER A 30 -7.97 6.48 -0.77
CA SER A 30 -8.64 6.50 -2.06
C SER A 30 -7.72 5.98 -3.15
N VAL A 31 -8.23 5.14 -4.05
CA VAL A 31 -7.49 4.63 -5.22
C VAL A 31 -6.85 5.76 -6.02
N SER A 32 -7.55 6.88 -6.17
CA SER A 32 -7.04 8.08 -6.85
C SER A 32 -5.79 8.67 -6.18
N ALA A 33 -5.71 8.66 -4.84
CA ALA A 33 -4.54 9.14 -4.10
C ALA A 33 -3.34 8.22 -4.34
N VAL A 34 -3.56 6.90 -4.32
CA VAL A 34 -2.53 5.90 -4.62
C VAL A 34 -2.02 6.03 -6.06
N ILE A 35 -2.93 6.16 -7.04
CA ILE A 35 -2.57 6.37 -8.45
C ILE A 35 -1.76 7.64 -8.63
N THR A 36 -2.13 8.73 -7.92
CA THR A 36 -1.40 9.99 -7.98
C THR A 36 0.04 9.83 -7.48
N GLU A 37 0.25 9.06 -6.41
CA GLU A 37 1.58 8.81 -5.86
C GLU A 37 2.41 7.89 -6.77
N LEU A 38 1.79 6.86 -7.35
CA LEU A 38 2.39 6.02 -8.39
C LEU A 38 2.86 6.88 -9.57
N MET A 39 2.01 7.78 -10.07
CA MET A 39 2.36 8.68 -11.17
C MET A 39 3.52 9.63 -10.84
N LYS A 40 3.58 10.14 -9.60
CA LYS A 40 4.71 10.97 -9.15
C LYS A 40 6.04 10.21 -9.12
N ASN A 41 5.98 8.91 -8.80
CA ASN A 41 7.12 7.99 -8.86
C ASN A 41 7.40 7.49 -10.30
N GLY A 42 6.69 7.99 -11.31
CA GLY A 42 6.87 7.63 -12.73
C GLY A 42 6.20 6.32 -13.12
N ILE A 43 5.37 5.75 -12.25
CA ILE A 43 4.68 4.48 -12.43
C ILE A 43 3.25 4.76 -12.89
N MET A 44 2.95 4.37 -14.12
CA MET A 44 1.59 4.47 -14.65
C MET A 44 0.84 3.17 -14.33
N ALA A 45 -0.04 3.24 -13.33
CA ALA A 45 -0.91 2.14 -12.96
C ALA A 45 -2.39 2.58 -12.95
N THR A 46 -3.29 1.65 -13.22
CA THR A 46 -4.75 1.87 -13.14
C THR A 46 -5.34 1.15 -11.94
N ILE A 47 -6.61 1.40 -11.62
CA ILE A 47 -7.30 0.78 -10.48
C ILE A 47 -7.22 -0.76 -10.48
N ASN A 48 -7.23 -1.38 -11.66
CA ASN A 48 -7.20 -2.83 -11.82
C ASN A 48 -5.80 -3.35 -12.18
N GLU A 49 -4.79 -2.49 -12.26
CA GLU A 49 -3.41 -2.95 -12.46
C GLU A 49 -2.90 -3.59 -11.18
N GLU A 50 -2.09 -4.63 -11.35
CA GLU A 50 -1.35 -5.27 -10.29
C GLU A 50 0.03 -4.63 -10.18
N ILE A 51 0.45 -4.34 -8.95
CA ILE A 51 1.75 -3.79 -8.62
C ILE A 51 2.45 -4.75 -7.68
N ASP A 52 3.77 -4.85 -7.85
CA ASP A 52 4.60 -5.62 -6.94
C ASP A 52 4.68 -4.95 -5.58
N PHE A 53 5.01 -5.73 -4.56
CA PHE A 53 5.23 -5.22 -3.21
C PHE A 53 6.24 -4.07 -3.20
N ASP A 54 7.36 -4.17 -3.92
CA ASP A 54 8.38 -3.11 -3.97
C ASP A 54 7.77 -1.76 -4.34
N THR A 55 6.93 -1.76 -5.38
CA THR A 55 6.23 -0.56 -5.86
C THR A 55 5.25 -0.06 -4.80
N ALA A 56 4.39 -0.93 -4.28
CA ALA A 56 3.41 -0.55 -3.25
C ALA A 56 4.09 -0.04 -1.97
N SER A 57 5.21 -0.64 -1.61
CA SER A 57 6.03 -0.32 -0.44
C SER A 57 6.61 1.09 -0.54
N ILE A 58 7.18 1.46 -1.70
CA ILE A 58 7.70 2.81 -1.94
C ILE A 58 6.58 3.85 -1.77
N ILE A 59 5.43 3.62 -2.40
CA ILE A 59 4.28 4.54 -2.34
C ILE A 59 3.74 4.70 -0.94
N ALA A 60 3.59 3.61 -0.21
CA ALA A 60 3.13 3.65 1.17
C ALA A 60 4.13 4.37 2.08
N GLN A 61 5.43 4.18 1.88
CA GLN A 61 6.47 4.90 2.62
C GLN A 61 6.43 6.40 2.36
N ASP A 62 6.23 6.83 1.11
CA ASP A 62 6.02 8.25 0.76
C ASP A 62 4.80 8.85 1.49
N LEU A 63 3.75 8.04 1.64
CA LEU A 63 2.53 8.40 2.36
C LEU A 63 2.69 8.36 3.90
N GLY A 64 3.85 7.95 4.41
CA GLY A 64 4.13 7.84 5.85
C GLY A 64 3.62 6.56 6.51
N TYR A 65 3.30 5.53 5.72
CA TYR A 65 2.91 4.20 6.19
C TYR A 65 4.10 3.25 6.14
N LYS A 66 4.13 2.28 7.05
CA LYS A 66 5.11 1.20 7.02
C LYS A 66 4.49 -0.01 6.32
N THR A 67 5.24 -0.64 5.45
CA THR A 67 4.80 -1.81 4.68
C THR A 67 5.60 -3.03 5.06
N GLU A 68 4.92 -4.16 5.16
CA GLU A 68 5.54 -5.47 5.35
C GLU A 68 5.06 -6.40 4.24
N GLU A 69 6.00 -7.16 3.67
CA GLU A 69 5.68 -8.24 2.75
C GLU A 69 4.86 -9.27 3.49
N ASP A 70 3.72 -9.67 2.92
CA ASP A 70 2.98 -10.82 3.41
C ASP A 70 3.76 -12.09 3.03
N LEU A 71 4.75 -12.45 3.86
CA LEU A 71 5.70 -13.56 3.65
C LEU A 71 5.07 -14.96 3.88
N ASP A 72 3.75 -15.10 3.83
CA ASP A 72 3.04 -16.39 3.97
C ASP A 72 3.16 -17.29 2.71
N VAL A 73 4.14 -17.04 1.83
CA VAL A 73 4.65 -18.00 0.85
C VAL A 73 6.03 -18.50 1.28
N VAL A 74 6.09 -19.10 2.46
CA VAL A 74 7.16 -20.07 2.73
C VAL A 74 6.93 -21.25 1.77
N GLU A 75 7.73 -21.30 0.71
CA GLU A 75 7.99 -22.54 0.00
C GLU A 75 8.37 -23.59 1.04
N GLY A 76 7.50 -24.59 1.19
CA GLY A 76 7.70 -25.81 1.96
C GLY A 76 7.10 -26.98 1.19
#